data_AF-A0A399Y8I3-F1
#
_entry.id   AF-A0A399Y8I3-F1
#
_cell.length_a   1.000
_cell.length_b   1.000
_cell.length_c   1.000
_cell.angle_alpha   90.00
_cell.angle_beta   90.00
_cell.angle_gamma   90.00
#
_symmetry.space_group_name_H-M   'P 1'
#
loop_
_entity.id
_entity.type
_entity.pdbx_description
1 polymer ?
#
loop_
_entity_poly.entity_id
_entity_poly.type
_entity_poly.pdbx_seq_one_letter_code
_entity_poly.pdbx_strand_id
1 'polypeptide(L)' 'IGREDEFFGYVLHIEDVCVDPDLVALYRQLHAAGRGSLPALRGHQAFGRATGGEVKAAVRDWGSFLDPRSRNDWWQGR' A
#
# COMPACT_ATOMS: atom_id res chain seq x y z
N ILE A 1 12.03 5.00 8.42
CA ILE A 1 11.08 5.58 7.43
C ILE A 1 10.73 4.57 6.35
N GLY A 2 9.59 3.90 6.42
CA GLY A 2 9.14 3.17 7.60
C GLY A 2 8.76 1.77 7.14
N ARG A 3 8.87 0.84 8.06
CA ARG A 3 8.17 -0.42 8.00
C ARG A 3 6.82 -0.23 8.70
N GLU A 4 5.92 -1.18 8.53
CA GLU A 4 4.56 -1.14 9.09
C GLU A 4 4.55 -1.01 10.63
N ASP A 5 5.68 -1.27 11.30
CA ASP A 5 5.94 -1.15 12.74
C ASP A 5 6.50 0.21 13.20
N GLU A 6 6.80 1.15 12.28
CA GLU A 6 7.47 2.43 12.63
C GLU A 6 6.56 3.68 12.53
N PHE A 7 5.28 3.56 12.14
CA PHE A 7 4.41 4.71 11.91
C PHE A 7 3.04 4.62 12.58
N PHE A 8 2.58 5.75 13.13
CA PHE A 8 1.19 5.96 13.52
C PHE A 8 0.34 6.15 12.26
N GLY A 9 -0.46 5.15 11.90
CA GLY A 9 -1.35 5.24 10.75
C GLY A 9 -1.89 3.89 10.29
N TYR A 10 -2.55 3.91 9.13
CA TYR A 10 -3.09 2.73 8.47
C TYR A 10 -2.31 2.48 7.18
N VAL A 11 -1.99 1.22 6.91
CA VAL A 11 -1.37 0.74 5.67
C VAL A 11 -2.40 -0.04 4.85
N LEU A 12 -2.38 0.16 3.53
CA LEU A 12 -3.17 -0.65 2.61
C LEU A 12 -2.29 -1.78 2.07
N HIS A 13 -2.66 -3.02 2.37
CA HIS A 13 -2.06 -4.23 1.80
C HIS A 13 -2.87 -4.67 0.59
N ILE A 14 -2.22 -4.81 -0.56
CA ILE A 14 -2.86 -5.18 -1.82
C ILE A 14 -2.13 -6.37 -2.43
N GLU A 15 -2.87 -7.41 -2.81
CA GLU A 15 -2.35 -8.59 -3.51
C GLU A 15 -2.99 -8.76 -4.89
N ASP A 16 -2.43 -9.67 -5.69
CA ASP A 16 -2.90 -9.98 -7.04
C ASP A 16 -2.81 -8.77 -8.00
N VAL A 17 -1.73 -7.99 -7.87
CA VAL A 17 -1.42 -6.83 -8.71
C VAL A 17 -0.02 -6.93 -9.33
N CYS A 18 0.06 -6.75 -10.64
CA CYS A 18 1.28 -6.42 -11.37
C CYS A 18 1.60 -4.94 -11.15
N VAL A 19 2.52 -4.62 -10.24
CA VAL A 19 3.00 -3.26 -10.02
C VAL A 19 3.76 -2.77 -11.25
N ASP A 20 3.63 -1.49 -11.57
CA ASP A 20 4.38 -0.84 -12.64
C ASP A 20 5.90 -1.09 -12.46
N PRO A 21 6.57 -1.71 -13.45
CA PRO A 21 7.99 -2.05 -13.33
C PRO A 21 8.88 -0.82 -13.14
N ASP A 22 8.51 0.34 -13.68
CA ASP A 22 9.30 1.57 -13.54
C ASP A 22 9.17 2.12 -12.10
N LEU A 23 8.01 1.98 -11.48
CA LEU A 23 7.80 2.32 -10.07
C LEU A 23 8.64 1.41 -9.16
N VAL A 24 8.69 0.10 -9.45
CA VAL A 24 9.54 -0.86 -8.73
C VAL A 24 11.03 -0.52 -8.90
N ALA A 25 11.45 -0.18 -10.12
CA ALA A 25 12.82 0.23 -10.40
C ALA A 25 13.22 1.49 -9.63
N LEU A 26 12.35 2.52 -9.63
CA LEU A 26 12.55 3.76 -8.89
C LEU A 26 12.65 3.51 -7.37
N TYR A 27 11.76 2.69 -6.82
CA TYR A 27 11.82 2.29 -5.40
C TYR A 27 13.17 1.62 -5.07
N ARG A 28 13.59 0.64 -5.87
CA ARG A 28 14.85 -0.10 -5.65
C ARG A 28 16.08 0.81 -5.73
N GLN A 29 16.09 1.73 -6.69
CA GLN A 29 17.17 2.73 -6.84
C GLN A 29 17.28 3.61 -5.59
N LEU A 30 16.16 4.20 -5.15
CA LEU A 30 16.12 5.08 -3.99
C LEU A 30 16.39 4.33 -2.67
N HIS A 31 15.98 3.06 -2.61
CA HIS A 31 16.32 2.17 -1.51
C HIS A 31 17.83 1.94 -1.43
N ALA A 32 18.47 1.59 -2.55
CA ALA A 32 19.92 1.41 -2.62
C ALA A 32 20.70 2.71 -2.33
N ALA A 33 20.11 3.87 -2.63
CA ALA A 33 20.65 5.19 -2.29
C ALA A 33 20.46 5.61 -0.82
N GLY A 34 19.98 4.70 0.06
CA GLY A 34 19.89 4.94 1.50
C GLY A 34 18.53 5.42 2.00
N ARG A 35 17.47 5.38 1.16
CA ARG A 35 16.07 5.65 1.55
C ARG A 35 15.79 7.05 2.13
N GLY A 36 16.64 8.05 1.83
CA GLY A 36 16.41 9.43 2.25
C GLY A 36 15.12 10.05 1.69
N SER A 37 14.66 9.54 0.54
CA SER A 37 13.36 9.82 -0.05
C SER A 37 12.87 8.58 -0.80
N LEU A 38 11.62 8.19 -0.61
CA LEU A 38 10.99 7.07 -1.31
C LEU A 38 9.84 7.60 -2.18
N PRO A 39 9.52 6.92 -3.30
CA PRO A 39 8.43 7.35 -4.15
C PRO A 39 7.11 7.26 -3.39
N ALA A 40 6.32 8.34 -3.44
CA ALA A 40 4.99 8.42 -2.84
C ALA A 40 3.93 8.44 -3.94
N LEU A 41 2.88 7.63 -3.77
CA LEU A 41 1.73 7.62 -4.67
C LEU A 41 0.66 8.58 -4.15
N ARG A 42 0.05 9.34 -5.06
CA ARG A 42 -1.10 10.20 -4.73
C ARG A 42 -2.40 9.39 -4.76
N GLY A 43 -3.41 9.88 -4.06
CA GLY A 43 -4.77 9.36 -4.21
C GLY A 43 -5.18 9.38 -5.69
N HIS A 44 -5.83 8.29 -6.14
CA HIS A 44 -6.25 8.06 -7.53
C HIS A 44 -5.13 7.89 -8.57
N GLN A 45 -3.87 7.86 -8.16
CA GLN A 45 -2.77 7.52 -9.06
C GLN A 45 -2.74 6.00 -9.32
N ALA A 46 -2.75 5.60 -10.59
CA ALA A 46 -2.53 4.21 -10.97
C ALA A 46 -1.09 3.79 -10.65
N PHE A 47 -0.90 2.59 -10.09
CA PHE A 47 0.41 2.03 -9.75
C PHE A 47 0.65 0.62 -10.31
N GLY A 48 -0.33 0.05 -11.00
CA GLY A 48 -0.28 -1.31 -11.50
C GLY A 48 -1.59 -1.76 -12.13
N ARG A 49 -1.67 -3.06 -12.46
CA ARG A 49 -2.87 -3.73 -12.96
C ARG A 49 -3.12 -5.02 -12.20
N ALA A 50 -4.38 -5.42 -12.06
CA ALA A 50 -4.72 -6.73 -11.52
C ALA A 50 -4.04 -7.83 -12.36
N THR A 51 -3.55 -8.88 -11.69
CA THR A 51 -3.00 -10.08 -12.35
C THR A 51 -4.11 -10.91 -12.99
N GLY A 52 -5.35 -10.77 -12.54
CA GLY A 52 -6.53 -11.47 -13.04
C GLY A 52 -7.82 -10.66 -12.89
N GLY A 53 -8.93 -11.35 -12.64
CA GLY A 53 -10.26 -10.73 -12.49
C GLY A 53 -10.56 -10.15 -11.11
N GLU A 54 -9.64 -10.29 -10.15
CA GLU A 54 -9.80 -9.83 -8.78
C GLU A 54 -8.51 -9.22 -8.23
N VAL A 55 -8.66 -8.44 -7.16
CA VAL A 55 -7.58 -7.96 -6.30
C VAL A 55 -8.01 -8.17 -4.86
N LYS A 56 -7.05 -8.45 -3.98
CA LYS A 56 -7.31 -8.52 -2.53
C LYS A 56 -6.78 -7.24 -1.89
N ALA A 57 -7.58 -6.62 -1.04
CA ALA A 57 -7.21 -5.41 -0.32
C ALA A 57 -7.58 -5.52 1.15
N ALA A 58 -6.64 -5.18 2.03
CA ALA A 58 -6.82 -5.18 3.47
C ALA A 58 -6.17 -3.93 4.10
N VAL A 59 -6.72 -3.46 5.22
CA VAL A 59 -6.08 -2.41 6.01
C VAL A 59 -5.29 -3.03 7.18
N ARG A 60 -4.12 -2.49 7.45
CA ARG A 60 -3.23 -2.84 8.56
C ARG A 60 -3.00 -1.62 9.44
N ASP A 61 -3.22 -1.76 10.74
CA ASP A 61 -2.85 -0.76 11.73
C ASP A 61 -1.64 -1.21 12.56
N TRP A 62 -1.84 -2.10 13.53
CA TRP A 62 -0.84 -2.59 14.48
C TRP A 62 -1.05 -4.07 14.83
N GLY A 63 -1.69 -4.83 13.94
CA GLY A 63 -1.94 -6.25 14.17
C GLY A 63 -2.42 -6.97 12.92
N SER A 64 -3.65 -7.46 12.98
CA SER A 64 -4.30 -8.27 11.95
C SER A 64 -4.77 -7.45 10.75
N PHE A 65 -5.09 -8.14 9.65
CA PHE A 65 -5.78 -7.53 8.51
C PHE A 65 -7.24 -7.18 8.87
N LEU A 66 -7.63 -5.95 8.56
CA LEU A 66 -8.98 -5.40 8.74
C LEU A 66 -9.72 -5.35 7.40
N ASP A 67 -11.02 -5.67 7.39
CA ASP A 67 -11.87 -5.54 6.19
C ASP A 67 -12.14 -4.06 5.90
N PRO A 68 -11.64 -3.49 4.78
CA PRO A 68 -11.84 -2.08 4.42
C PRO A 68 -13.31 -1.71 4.16
N ARG A 69 -14.20 -2.69 4.04
CA ARG A 69 -15.65 -2.49 3.84
C ARG A 69 -16.42 -2.53 5.15
N SER A 70 -15.80 -2.95 6.25
CA SER A 70 -16.47 -3.02 7.55
C SER A 70 -16.82 -1.61 8.04
N ARG A 71 -18.12 -1.35 8.20
CA ARG A 71 -18.66 -0.07 8.70
C ARG A 71 -18.93 -0.08 10.20
N ASN A 72 -18.58 -1.16 10.89
CA ASN A 72 -18.98 -1.35 12.29
C ASN A 72 -18.20 -0.44 13.25
N ASP A 73 -16.89 -0.23 13.03
CA ASP A 73 -16.04 0.34 14.07
C ASP A 73 -15.12 1.48 13.58
N TRP A 74 -14.29 1.22 12.56
CA TRP A 74 -13.15 2.10 12.26
C TRP A 74 -13.29 2.91 10.96
N TRP A 75 -14.04 2.40 9.98
CA TRP A 75 -14.24 3.07 8.69
C TRP A 75 -15.70 3.50 8.50
N GLN A 76 -15.96 4.79 8.66
CA GLN A 76 -17.29 5.39 8.54
C GLN A 76 -17.58 5.90 7.12
N GLY A 77 -17.15 5.14 6.08
CA GLY A 77 -17.29 5.53 4.67
C GLY A 77 -18.67 6.12 4.35
N ARG A 78 -18.70 7.22 3.59
CA ARG A 78 -19.93 7.85 3.08
C ARG A 78 -20.54 7.03 1.96
#